data_AF-A0A1T9CG07-F1
#
_entry.id   AF-A0A1T9CG07-F1
#
_cell.length_a   1.000
_cell.length_b   1.000
_cell.length_c   1.000
_cell.angle_alpha   90.00
_cell.angle_beta   90.00
_cell.angle_gamma   90.00
#
_symmetry.space_group_name_H-M   'P 1'
#
loop_
_entity.id
_entity.type
_entity.pdbx_description
1 polymer ?
#
loop_
_entity_poly.entity_id
_entity_poly.type
_entity_poly.pdbx_seq_one_letter_code
_entity_poly.pdbx_strand_id
1 'polypeptide(L)'
;MTITRLPVRTRVFHGENLDSYSQRHADRNFCRPSDVDRALRERGVVSSKNRRDPDRLQAWRDLGGLRTDSFTTPDYVLDQEVTERALCLRCTRGESARGRLPGAGLVCVRHRRWLGSPQIDLHGYLPALAAERHFRRHLAARDVLHDSLPMLIGRECASPAIIGSNEIDRRRNAFGIDAVDTLTYPEQVKIARLLCSPAFLRAATDPDADSAQRSSLVTREVEKIIPARHGADSWRATRRVWTAITHLTARRRDARIYGVPMRDTYYNILRFIDAPQKAQL
;
A
#
# COMPACT_ATOMS: atom_id res chain seq x y z
N MET A 1 0.54 -37.38 13.02
CA MET A 1 -0.79 -37.30 13.67
C MET A 1 -1.76 -36.66 12.70
N THR A 2 -2.96 -37.20 12.55
CA THR A 2 -3.99 -36.63 11.67
C THR A 2 -4.84 -35.63 12.45
N ILE A 3 -4.86 -34.36 12.03
CA ILE A 3 -5.68 -33.33 12.66
C ILE A 3 -7.11 -33.44 12.11
N THR A 4 -8.09 -33.63 13.00
CA THR A 4 -9.51 -33.61 12.62
C THR A 4 -9.97 -32.17 12.42
N ARG A 5 -10.67 -31.92 11.32
CA ARG A 5 -11.25 -30.61 10.98
C ARG A 5 -12.25 -30.15 12.03
N LEU A 6 -12.38 -28.84 12.22
CA LEU A 6 -13.47 -28.29 13.01
C LEU A 6 -14.82 -28.45 12.27
N PRO A 7 -15.95 -28.66 13.00
CA PRO A 7 -17.24 -28.97 12.40
C PRO A 7 -17.78 -27.89 11.46
N VAL A 8 -17.70 -26.62 11.86
CA VAL A 8 -18.21 -25.49 11.11
C VAL A 8 -17.10 -24.91 10.23
N ARG A 9 -17.28 -25.01 8.91
CA ARG A 9 -16.31 -24.51 7.94
C ARG A 9 -16.31 -22.98 7.89
N THR A 10 -15.12 -22.42 7.77
CA THR A 10 -14.92 -20.98 7.57
C THR A 10 -14.20 -20.75 6.25
N ARG A 11 -14.73 -19.81 5.45
CA ARG A 11 -14.08 -19.41 4.21
C ARG A 11 -12.92 -18.46 4.53
N VAL A 12 -11.79 -18.70 3.87
CA VAL A 12 -10.67 -17.74 3.79
C VAL A 12 -10.96 -16.69 2.71
N PHE A 13 -10.74 -15.42 3.04
CA PHE A 13 -10.83 -14.33 2.07
C PHE A 13 -9.48 -14.02 1.42
N HIS A 14 -9.52 -13.44 0.22
CA HIS A 14 -8.30 -13.07 -0.49
C HIS A 14 -7.49 -12.04 0.30
N GLY A 15 -6.22 -12.35 0.55
CA GLY A 15 -5.30 -11.53 1.33
C GLY A 15 -5.49 -11.64 2.85
N GLU A 16 -6.46 -12.40 3.35
CA GLU A 16 -6.68 -12.61 4.78
C GLU A 16 -5.46 -13.26 5.44
N ASN A 17 -5.11 -12.80 6.65
CA ASN A 17 -4.02 -13.38 7.42
C ASN A 17 -4.51 -14.50 8.35
N LEU A 18 -3.57 -15.29 8.87
CA LEU A 18 -3.87 -16.40 9.75
C LEU A 18 -4.60 -15.95 11.02
N ASP A 19 -4.19 -14.83 11.62
CA ASP A 19 -4.78 -14.36 12.87
C ASP A 19 -6.26 -13.97 12.69
N SER A 20 -6.60 -13.21 11.65
CA SER A 20 -8.00 -12.92 11.27
C SER A 20 -8.80 -14.19 11.04
N TYR A 21 -8.27 -15.11 10.23
CA TYR A 21 -8.95 -16.36 9.91
C TYR A 21 -9.18 -17.22 11.16
N SER A 22 -8.15 -17.41 11.98
CA SER A 22 -8.19 -18.24 13.19
C SER A 22 -9.25 -17.73 14.17
N GLN A 23 -9.34 -16.41 14.36
CA GLN A 23 -10.39 -15.78 15.15
C GLN A 23 -11.78 -16.12 14.62
N ARG A 24 -12.05 -15.84 13.34
CA ARG A 24 -13.34 -16.14 12.69
C ARG A 24 -13.69 -17.63 12.70
N HIS A 25 -12.68 -18.49 12.53
CA HIS A 25 -12.88 -19.93 12.48
C HIS A 25 -13.17 -20.51 13.85
N ALA A 26 -12.48 -20.05 14.89
CA ALA A 26 -12.77 -20.41 16.26
C ALA A 26 -14.14 -19.89 16.70
N ASP A 27 -14.45 -18.63 16.43
CA ASP A 27 -15.73 -18.01 16.81
C ASP A 27 -16.92 -18.75 16.18
N ARG A 28 -16.82 -19.17 14.92
CA ARG A 28 -17.84 -20.00 14.25
C ARG A 28 -18.01 -21.39 14.84
N ASN A 29 -17.01 -21.89 15.55
CA ASN A 29 -17.03 -23.16 16.25
C ASN A 29 -17.20 -22.98 17.77
N PHE A 30 -17.65 -21.79 18.21
CA PHE A 30 -17.92 -21.47 19.62
C PHE A 30 -16.72 -21.68 20.55
N CYS A 31 -15.51 -21.42 20.06
CA CYS A 31 -14.28 -21.50 20.84
C CYS A 31 -13.38 -20.29 20.60
N ARG A 32 -12.29 -20.17 21.37
CA ARG A 32 -11.28 -19.14 21.15
C ARG A 32 -10.06 -19.72 20.43
N PRO A 33 -9.33 -18.93 19.62
CA PRO A 33 -8.09 -19.40 19.01
C PRO A 33 -7.07 -19.91 20.03
N SER A 34 -7.02 -19.30 21.21
CA SER A 34 -6.16 -19.72 22.32
C SER A 34 -6.47 -21.11 22.85
N ASP A 35 -7.74 -21.50 22.87
CA ASP A 35 -8.16 -22.83 23.35
C ASP A 35 -7.76 -23.90 22.34
N VAL A 36 -7.92 -23.60 21.05
CA VAL A 36 -7.48 -24.47 19.95
C VAL A 36 -5.95 -24.61 19.96
N ASP A 37 -5.22 -23.49 20.02
CA ASP A 37 -3.75 -23.48 20.09
C ASP A 37 -3.23 -24.24 21.33
N ARG A 38 -3.91 -24.15 22.48
CA ARG A 38 -3.57 -24.93 23.68
C ARG A 38 -3.78 -26.43 23.46
N ALA A 39 -4.94 -26.83 22.92
CA ALA A 39 -5.22 -28.25 22.66
C ALA A 39 -4.25 -28.87 21.63
N LEU A 40 -3.84 -28.10 20.61
CA LEU A 40 -2.82 -28.53 19.64
C LEU A 40 -1.45 -28.76 20.31
N ARG A 41 -1.06 -27.89 21.25
CA ARG A 41 0.18 -28.05 22.03
C ARG A 41 0.12 -29.26 22.96
N GLU A 42 -0.98 -29.45 23.69
CA GLU A 42 -1.17 -30.59 24.60
C GLU A 42 -1.12 -31.94 23.85
N ARG A 43 -1.51 -31.95 22.58
CA ARG A 43 -1.43 -33.13 21.69
C ARG A 43 -0.08 -33.29 20.99
N GLY A 44 0.88 -32.39 21.23
CA GLY A 44 2.20 -32.41 20.59
C GLY A 44 2.19 -32.08 19.09
N VAL A 45 1.12 -31.47 18.58
CA VAL A 45 0.99 -31.10 17.15
C VAL A 45 1.76 -29.82 16.84
N VAL A 46 1.75 -28.86 17.77
CA VAL A 46 2.53 -27.62 17.70
C VAL A 46 3.39 -27.57 18.95
N SER A 47 4.69 -27.33 18.80
CA SER A 47 5.64 -27.27 19.93
C SER A 47 5.81 -25.85 20.47
N SER A 48 5.72 -24.85 19.59
CA SER A 48 6.03 -23.46 19.88
C SER A 48 4.82 -22.65 20.36
N LYS A 49 5.10 -21.62 21.16
CA LYS A 49 4.12 -20.56 21.49
C LYS A 49 4.14 -19.42 20.46
N ASN A 50 5.09 -19.41 19.52
CA ASN A 50 5.22 -18.37 18.52
C ASN A 50 4.02 -18.41 17.55
N ARG A 51 3.37 -17.27 17.34
CA ARG A 51 2.22 -17.15 16.42
C ARG A 51 2.60 -17.32 14.96
N ARG A 52 3.86 -17.04 14.61
CA ARG A 52 4.43 -17.17 13.26
C ARG A 52 5.06 -18.54 13.02
N ASP A 53 4.88 -19.49 13.94
CA ASP A 53 5.43 -20.82 13.79
C ASP A 53 4.82 -21.54 12.56
N PRO A 54 5.64 -22.11 11.66
CA PRO A 54 5.16 -22.86 10.50
C PRO A 54 4.23 -24.03 10.86
N ASP A 55 4.47 -24.70 11.99
CA ASP A 55 3.63 -25.82 12.44
C ASP A 55 2.24 -25.33 12.86
N ARG A 56 2.18 -24.15 13.51
CA ARG A 56 0.89 -23.50 13.83
C ARG A 56 0.13 -23.16 12.55
N LEU A 57 0.81 -22.60 11.55
CA LEU A 57 0.21 -22.27 10.26
C LEU A 57 -0.38 -23.52 9.58
N GLN A 58 0.39 -24.61 9.56
CA GLN A 58 -0.07 -25.86 8.97
C GLN A 58 -1.24 -26.46 9.75
N ALA A 59 -1.19 -26.47 11.09
CA ALA A 59 -2.28 -26.97 11.92
C ALA A 59 -3.61 -26.23 11.67
N TRP A 60 -3.58 -24.89 11.56
CA TRP A 60 -4.78 -24.11 11.23
C TRP A 60 -5.30 -24.33 9.81
N ARG A 61 -4.41 -24.61 8.84
CA ARG A 61 -4.84 -25.05 7.50
C ARG A 61 -5.55 -26.39 7.57
N ASP A 62 -5.00 -27.35 8.31
CA ASP A 62 -5.58 -28.69 8.44
C ASP A 62 -6.93 -28.65 9.16
N LEU A 63 -7.04 -27.88 10.26
CA LEU A 63 -8.30 -27.65 10.99
C LEU A 63 -9.40 -27.08 10.09
N GLY A 64 -9.04 -26.15 9.21
CA GLY A 64 -9.96 -25.54 8.24
C GLY A 64 -10.21 -26.35 6.98
N GLY A 65 -9.43 -27.42 6.73
CA GLY A 65 -9.42 -28.11 5.45
C GLY A 65 -8.98 -27.21 4.28
N LEU A 66 -8.03 -26.32 4.54
CA LEU A 66 -7.56 -25.31 3.59
C LEU A 66 -6.47 -25.86 2.67
N ARG A 67 -6.28 -25.18 1.54
CA ARG A 67 -5.18 -25.45 0.61
C ARG A 67 -3.85 -24.97 1.20
N THR A 68 -2.76 -25.61 0.79
CA THR A 68 -1.39 -25.28 1.19
C THR A 68 -0.95 -23.87 0.79
N ASP A 69 -1.59 -23.30 -0.25
CA ASP A 69 -1.36 -21.93 -0.72
C ASP A 69 -2.11 -20.84 0.07
N SER A 70 -2.86 -21.21 1.13
CA SER A 70 -3.54 -20.25 2.00
C SER A 70 -2.55 -19.50 2.91
N PHE A 71 -2.76 -18.21 3.16
CA PHE A 71 -1.90 -17.36 4.00
C PHE A 71 -0.45 -17.21 3.50
N THR A 72 -0.24 -17.22 2.18
CA THR A 72 1.08 -17.10 1.54
C THR A 72 1.46 -15.65 1.19
N THR A 73 0.60 -14.67 1.51
CA THR A 73 0.92 -13.27 1.27
C THR A 73 2.17 -12.88 2.06
N PRO A 74 3.20 -12.31 1.41
CA PRO A 74 4.47 -12.05 2.07
C PRO A 74 4.35 -11.04 3.22
N ASP A 75 5.18 -11.20 4.24
CA ASP A 75 5.35 -10.23 5.32
C ASP A 75 6.13 -9.00 4.85
N TYR A 76 7.04 -9.17 3.88
CA TYR A 76 7.91 -8.12 3.36
C TYR A 76 7.96 -8.12 1.83
N VAL A 77 8.07 -6.93 1.24
CA VAL A 77 8.33 -6.72 -0.18
C VAL A 77 9.50 -5.75 -0.32
N LEU A 78 10.63 -6.21 -0.86
CA LEU A 78 11.86 -5.41 -1.04
C LEU A 78 12.24 -4.66 0.26
N ASP A 79 12.31 -5.42 1.36
CA ASP A 79 12.64 -4.97 2.72
C ASP A 79 11.60 -4.03 3.38
N GLN A 80 10.47 -3.79 2.73
CA GLN A 80 9.35 -3.03 3.30
C GLN A 80 8.31 -3.98 3.90
N GLU A 81 7.93 -3.75 5.16
CA GLU A 81 6.86 -4.51 5.81
C GLU A 81 5.52 -4.27 5.11
N VAL A 82 4.80 -5.35 4.82
CA VAL A 82 3.46 -5.29 4.24
C VAL A 82 2.44 -5.12 5.36
N THR A 83 1.99 -3.90 5.57
CA THR A 83 1.07 -3.57 6.66
C THR A 83 -0.29 -4.27 6.51
N GLU A 84 -0.77 -4.79 7.63
CA GLU A 84 -2.08 -5.41 7.74
C GLU A 84 -3.19 -4.36 7.86
N ARG A 85 -4.27 -4.57 7.11
CA ARG A 85 -5.41 -3.64 7.07
C ARG A 85 -6.74 -4.37 7.00
N ALA A 86 -7.82 -3.63 7.24
CA ALA A 86 -9.16 -4.13 7.06
C ALA A 86 -9.39 -4.50 5.57
N LEU A 87 -9.93 -5.69 5.34
CA LEU A 87 -10.38 -6.10 4.02
C LEU A 87 -11.73 -5.45 3.70
N CYS A 88 -12.05 -5.30 2.41
CA CYS A 88 -13.32 -4.72 1.99
C CYS A 88 -14.50 -5.51 2.59
N LEU A 89 -15.40 -4.83 3.32
CA LEU A 89 -16.56 -5.46 3.95
C LEU A 89 -17.47 -6.16 2.95
N ARG A 90 -17.57 -5.66 1.71
CA ARG A 90 -18.33 -6.34 0.65
C ARG A 90 -17.62 -7.60 0.14
N CYS A 91 -16.28 -7.61 0.08
CA CYS A 91 -15.52 -8.83 -0.23
C CYS A 91 -15.68 -9.90 0.85
N THR A 92 -15.79 -9.47 2.10
CA THR A 92 -15.88 -10.34 3.28
C THR A 92 -17.32 -10.61 3.72
N ARG A 93 -18.33 -10.24 2.92
CA ARG A 93 -19.75 -10.42 3.21
C ARG A 93 -20.19 -9.83 4.57
N GLY A 94 -19.62 -8.69 4.94
CA GLY A 94 -19.89 -7.98 6.19
C GLY A 94 -19.02 -8.46 7.36
N GLU A 95 -18.25 -9.54 7.20
CA GLU A 95 -17.40 -10.04 8.27
C GLU A 95 -16.16 -9.16 8.44
N SER A 96 -15.83 -8.80 9.67
CA SER A 96 -14.60 -8.05 9.99
C SER A 96 -13.40 -8.96 9.79
N ALA A 97 -12.66 -8.77 8.70
CA ALA A 97 -11.46 -9.53 8.39
C ALA A 97 -10.29 -8.59 8.09
N ARG A 98 -9.09 -9.02 8.46
CA ARG A 98 -7.85 -8.28 8.25
C ARG A 98 -6.86 -9.10 7.44
N GLY A 99 -6.00 -8.40 6.73
CA GLY A 99 -5.07 -9.05 5.86
C GLY A 99 -4.13 -8.11 5.14
N ARG A 100 -3.32 -8.70 4.27
CA ARG A 100 -2.29 -8.03 3.48
C ARG A 100 -2.68 -8.07 2.01
N LEU A 101 -2.52 -6.94 1.35
CA LEU A 101 -2.89 -6.75 -0.05
C LEU A 101 -1.79 -5.92 -0.73
N PRO A 102 -0.57 -6.48 -0.91
CA PRO A 102 0.56 -5.73 -1.47
C PRO A 102 0.29 -5.24 -2.90
N GLY A 103 -0.57 -5.94 -3.64
CA GLY A 103 -0.98 -5.58 -5.00
C GLY A 103 -2.10 -4.54 -5.10
N ALA A 104 -2.58 -3.96 -3.99
CA ALA A 104 -3.71 -3.03 -4.01
C ALA A 104 -3.44 -1.75 -3.19
N GLY A 105 -3.98 -0.64 -3.66
CA GLY A 105 -3.90 0.65 -2.99
C GLY A 105 -4.95 0.77 -1.91
N LEU A 106 -5.57 1.94 -1.76
CA LEU A 106 -6.55 2.20 -0.70
C LEU A 106 -8.01 1.98 -1.14
N VAL A 107 -8.22 1.44 -2.34
CA VAL A 107 -9.57 1.26 -2.91
C VAL A 107 -9.81 -0.17 -3.36
N CYS A 108 -10.97 -0.71 -2.95
CA CYS A 108 -11.52 -1.92 -3.54
C CYS A 108 -12.18 -1.59 -4.87
N VAL A 109 -11.50 -1.85 -6.00
CA VAL A 109 -12.08 -1.60 -7.34
C VAL A 109 -13.36 -2.40 -7.58
N ARG A 110 -13.41 -3.67 -7.11
CA ARG A 110 -14.54 -4.58 -7.32
C ARG A 110 -15.85 -4.02 -6.75
N HIS A 111 -15.80 -3.47 -5.54
CA HIS A 111 -16.98 -2.95 -4.85
C HIS A 111 -17.03 -1.43 -4.84
N ARG A 112 -16.04 -0.77 -5.47
CA ARG A 112 -15.85 0.68 -5.50
C ARG A 112 -15.91 1.30 -4.10
N ARG A 113 -15.10 0.77 -3.17
CA ARG A 113 -15.09 1.25 -1.78
C ARG A 113 -13.71 1.70 -1.34
N TRP A 114 -13.67 2.73 -0.52
CA TRP A 114 -12.50 3.09 0.26
C TRP A 114 -12.21 1.99 1.30
N LEU A 115 -10.94 1.60 1.45
CA LEU A 115 -10.47 0.58 2.38
C LEU A 115 -10.02 1.14 3.75
N GLY A 116 -10.03 2.46 3.93
CA GLY A 116 -9.80 3.06 5.24
C GLY A 116 -10.96 2.85 6.21
N SER A 117 -10.84 3.43 7.40
CA SER A 117 -11.88 3.39 8.42
C SER A 117 -12.49 4.79 8.61
N PRO A 118 -13.81 4.98 8.39
CA PRO A 118 -14.77 3.98 7.90
C PRO A 118 -14.60 3.64 6.41
N GLN A 119 -15.11 2.48 5.99
CA GLN A 119 -15.15 2.11 4.57
C GLN A 119 -16.34 2.81 3.89
N ILE A 120 -16.05 3.66 2.90
CA ILE A 120 -17.04 4.51 2.23
C ILE A 120 -17.27 4.02 0.79
N ASP A 121 -18.48 4.22 0.27
CA ASP A 121 -18.80 3.95 -1.14
C ASP A 121 -18.27 5.07 -2.06
N LEU A 122 -17.67 4.69 -3.18
CA LEU A 122 -17.05 5.57 -4.16
C LEU A 122 -17.76 5.53 -5.52
N HIS A 123 -18.98 4.99 -5.61
CA HIS A 123 -19.70 4.90 -6.89
C HIS A 123 -19.75 6.22 -7.67
N GLY A 124 -19.94 7.35 -6.99
CA GLY A 124 -19.94 8.69 -7.60
C GLY A 124 -18.56 9.32 -7.80
N TYR A 125 -17.51 8.80 -7.14
CA TYR A 125 -16.17 9.42 -7.14
C TYR A 125 -15.17 8.63 -8.00
N LEU A 126 -15.37 8.73 -9.33
CA LEU A 126 -14.50 8.10 -10.33
C LEU A 126 -13.00 8.44 -10.23
N PRO A 127 -12.58 9.66 -9.80
CA PRO A 127 -11.15 9.97 -9.65
C PRO A 127 -10.38 9.01 -8.75
N ALA A 128 -10.95 8.59 -7.60
CA ALA A 128 -10.30 7.64 -6.71
C ALA A 128 -10.19 6.23 -7.33
N LEU A 129 -11.20 5.80 -8.09
CA LEU A 129 -11.17 4.52 -8.81
C LEU A 129 -10.11 4.51 -9.93
N ALA A 130 -9.98 5.62 -10.66
CA ALA A 130 -8.94 5.79 -11.66
C ALA A 130 -7.54 5.78 -11.02
N ALA A 131 -7.39 6.48 -9.89
CA ALA A 131 -6.15 6.49 -9.12
C ALA A 131 -5.74 5.08 -8.68
N GLU A 132 -6.66 4.28 -8.14
CA GLU A 132 -6.40 2.88 -7.77
C GLU A 132 -5.96 2.02 -8.96
N ARG A 133 -6.60 2.18 -10.12
CA ARG A 133 -6.16 1.46 -11.34
C ARG A 133 -4.73 1.83 -11.73
N HIS A 134 -4.38 3.12 -11.64
CA HIS A 134 -3.02 3.58 -11.88
C HIS A 134 -2.04 3.10 -10.81
N PHE A 135 -2.44 3.04 -9.54
CA PHE A 135 -1.65 2.47 -8.46
C PHE A 135 -1.31 1.01 -8.79
N ARG A 136 -2.31 0.17 -9.06
CA ARG A 136 -2.09 -1.26 -9.36
C ARG A 136 -1.19 -1.46 -10.58
N ARG A 137 -1.44 -0.70 -11.64
CA ARG A 137 -0.72 -0.85 -12.91
C ARG A 137 0.72 -0.35 -12.87
N HIS A 138 0.98 0.76 -12.19
CA HIS A 138 2.28 1.45 -12.30
C HIS A 138 3.13 1.40 -11.03
N LEU A 139 2.49 1.28 -9.86
CA LEU A 139 3.17 1.29 -8.57
C LEU A 139 3.25 -0.14 -8.02
N ALA A 140 2.11 -0.80 -7.81
CA ALA A 140 2.08 -2.15 -7.24
C ALA A 140 2.81 -3.18 -8.12
N ALA A 141 2.70 -3.07 -9.45
CA ALA A 141 3.45 -3.91 -10.40
C ALA A 141 4.99 -3.80 -10.24
N ARG A 142 5.46 -2.72 -9.61
CA ARG A 142 6.87 -2.43 -9.33
C ARG A 142 7.15 -2.45 -7.83
N ASP A 143 6.36 -3.22 -7.10
CA ASP A 143 6.59 -3.55 -5.69
C ASP A 143 6.56 -2.31 -4.78
N VAL A 144 5.72 -1.32 -5.13
CA VAL A 144 5.41 -0.15 -4.30
C VAL A 144 4.16 -0.45 -3.47
N LEU A 145 4.29 -0.40 -2.16
CA LEU A 145 3.19 -0.58 -1.21
C LEU A 145 2.40 0.72 -1.00
N HIS A 146 1.14 0.61 -0.57
CA HIS A 146 0.24 1.75 -0.38
C HIS A 146 0.69 2.78 0.67
N ASP A 147 1.62 2.37 1.54
CA ASP A 147 2.18 3.06 2.70
C ASP A 147 3.70 3.16 2.61
N SER A 148 4.29 2.81 1.47
CA SER A 148 5.71 3.05 1.17
C SER A 148 6.01 4.54 1.04
N LEU A 149 7.29 4.94 1.16
CA LEU A 149 7.68 6.36 1.12
C LEU A 149 7.19 7.16 -0.11
N PRO A 150 7.19 6.63 -1.35
CA PRO A 150 6.56 7.34 -2.48
C PRO A 150 5.10 7.73 -2.22
N MET A 151 4.33 6.82 -1.60
CA MET A 151 2.93 7.04 -1.28
C MET A 151 2.76 7.98 -0.08
N LEU A 152 3.67 7.95 0.90
CA LEU A 152 3.66 8.88 2.03
C LEU A 152 4.01 10.31 1.61
N ILE A 153 5.05 10.50 0.79
CA ILE A 153 5.37 11.80 0.18
C ILE A 153 4.19 12.29 -0.66
N GLY A 154 3.57 11.38 -1.45
CA GLY A 154 2.37 11.70 -2.20
C GLY A 154 1.22 12.18 -1.31
N ARG A 155 0.99 11.53 -0.17
CA ARG A 155 -0.06 11.91 0.79
C ARG A 155 0.20 13.28 1.37
N GLU A 156 1.44 13.56 1.75
CA GLU A 156 1.83 14.87 2.24
C GLU A 156 1.63 15.94 1.17
N CYS A 157 2.08 15.70 -0.07
CA CYS A 157 1.89 16.63 -1.19
C CYS A 157 0.42 16.87 -1.53
N ALA A 158 -0.45 15.89 -1.24
CA ALA A 158 -1.89 15.97 -1.47
C ALA A 158 -2.67 16.47 -0.24
N SER A 159 -2.02 17.05 0.78
CA SER A 159 -2.74 17.49 1.98
C SER A 159 -3.73 18.64 1.67
N PRO A 160 -4.81 18.80 2.46
CA PRO A 160 -5.75 19.91 2.29
C PRO A 160 -5.09 21.29 2.33
N ALA A 161 -4.05 21.45 3.14
CA ALA A 161 -3.27 22.68 3.23
C ALA A 161 -2.48 23.01 1.94
N ILE A 162 -2.34 22.05 1.02
CA ILE A 162 -1.72 22.25 -0.29
C ILE A 162 -2.76 22.31 -1.40
N ILE A 163 -3.73 21.39 -1.40
CA ILE A 163 -4.79 21.36 -2.42
C ILE A 163 -5.70 22.59 -2.29
N GLY A 164 -5.82 23.15 -1.08
CA GLY A 164 -6.69 24.27 -0.74
C GLY A 164 -8.03 23.79 -0.20
N SER A 165 -8.47 24.39 0.93
CA SER A 165 -9.74 24.05 1.59
C SER A 165 -10.93 24.16 0.63
N ASN A 166 -10.98 25.21 -0.20
CA ASN A 166 -12.05 25.43 -1.17
C ASN A 166 -12.20 24.27 -2.17
N GLU A 167 -11.09 23.68 -2.62
CA GLU A 167 -11.15 22.54 -3.54
C GLU A 167 -11.57 21.25 -2.81
N ILE A 168 -11.14 21.06 -1.57
CA ILE A 168 -11.59 19.94 -0.73
C ILE A 168 -13.09 20.05 -0.44
N ASP A 169 -13.58 21.23 -0.05
CA ASP A 169 -14.99 21.48 0.24
C ASP A 169 -15.85 21.34 -1.02
N ARG A 170 -15.37 21.82 -2.18
CA ARG A 170 -16.04 21.57 -3.47
C ARG A 170 -16.20 20.08 -3.75
N ARG A 171 -15.14 19.28 -3.56
CA ARG A 171 -15.21 17.82 -3.76
C ARG A 171 -16.13 17.16 -2.73
N ARG A 172 -16.04 17.55 -1.46
CA ARG A 172 -16.93 17.06 -0.40
C ARG A 172 -18.39 17.31 -0.76
N ASN A 173 -18.73 18.54 -1.14
CA ASN A 173 -20.10 18.93 -1.48
C ASN A 173 -20.60 18.25 -2.76
N ALA A 174 -19.74 18.08 -3.77
CA ALA A 174 -20.11 17.45 -5.02
C ALA A 174 -20.35 15.93 -4.90
N PHE A 175 -19.64 15.26 -4.00
CA PHE A 175 -19.64 13.78 -3.92
C PHE A 175 -20.18 13.22 -2.59
N GLY A 176 -20.46 14.06 -1.60
CA GLY A 176 -20.93 13.63 -0.28
C GLY A 176 -19.89 12.79 0.50
N ILE A 177 -18.60 13.08 0.32
CA ILE A 177 -17.49 12.32 0.94
C ILE A 177 -16.75 13.22 1.94
N ASP A 178 -16.86 12.89 3.23
CA ASP A 178 -16.16 13.64 4.28
C ASP A 178 -14.70 13.21 4.47
N ALA A 179 -14.38 11.97 4.12
CA ALA A 179 -13.03 11.43 4.28
C ALA A 179 -12.04 12.11 3.32
N VAL A 180 -11.27 13.04 3.88
CA VAL A 180 -10.26 13.81 3.14
C VAL A 180 -9.26 12.93 2.41
N ASP A 181 -8.74 11.88 3.07
CA ASP A 181 -7.78 10.95 2.43
C ASP A 181 -8.36 10.30 1.16
N THR A 182 -9.69 10.10 1.09
CA THR A 182 -10.36 9.61 -0.12
C THR A 182 -10.35 10.66 -1.21
N LEU A 183 -10.65 11.92 -0.87
CA LEU A 183 -10.72 13.03 -1.81
C LEU A 183 -9.36 13.37 -2.42
N THR A 184 -8.27 13.20 -1.68
CA THR A 184 -6.90 13.56 -2.08
C THR A 184 -6.08 12.38 -2.62
N TYR A 185 -6.64 11.17 -2.55
CA TYR A 185 -6.02 9.96 -3.11
C TYR A 185 -5.56 10.07 -4.58
N PRO A 186 -6.29 10.76 -5.48
CA PRO A 186 -5.84 10.94 -6.86
C PRO A 186 -4.49 11.66 -6.96
N GLU A 187 -4.32 12.77 -6.24
CA GLU A 187 -3.08 13.53 -6.21
C GLU A 187 -1.96 12.73 -5.54
N GLN A 188 -2.25 12.01 -4.44
CA GLN A 188 -1.30 11.12 -3.78
C GLN A 188 -0.70 10.10 -4.76
N VAL A 189 -1.54 9.39 -5.53
CA VAL A 189 -1.08 8.40 -6.50
C VAL A 189 -0.32 9.05 -7.65
N LYS A 190 -0.73 10.22 -8.13
CA LYS A 190 -0.03 10.94 -9.20
C LYS A 190 1.39 11.35 -8.77
N ILE A 191 1.56 11.88 -7.55
CA ILE A 191 2.88 12.23 -7.02
C ILE A 191 3.74 10.98 -6.84
N ALA A 192 3.21 9.91 -6.24
CA ALA A 192 3.95 8.66 -6.10
C ALA A 192 4.40 8.11 -7.46
N ARG A 193 3.54 8.18 -8.49
CA ARG A 193 3.90 7.79 -9.86
C ARG A 193 4.99 8.66 -10.48
N LEU A 194 4.95 9.97 -10.24
CA LEU A 194 6.01 10.88 -10.67
C LEU A 194 7.34 10.47 -10.04
N LEU A 195 7.35 10.28 -8.72
CA LEU A 195 8.54 9.85 -7.96
C LEU A 195 9.06 8.47 -8.40
N CYS A 196 8.20 7.58 -8.87
CA CYS A 196 8.61 6.27 -9.39
C CYS A 196 8.92 6.28 -10.90
N SER A 197 8.76 7.40 -11.61
CA SER A 197 8.96 7.45 -13.06
C SER A 197 10.46 7.42 -13.41
N PRO A 198 10.95 6.44 -14.21
CA PRO A 198 12.37 6.37 -14.57
C PRO A 198 12.87 7.64 -15.28
N ALA A 199 12.07 8.19 -16.20
CA ALA A 199 12.43 9.38 -16.96
C ALA A 199 12.54 10.62 -16.06
N PHE A 200 11.57 10.79 -15.15
CA PHE A 200 11.60 11.88 -14.18
C PHE A 200 12.80 11.74 -13.25
N LEU A 201 13.01 10.56 -12.65
CA LEU A 201 14.11 10.34 -11.74
C LEU A 201 15.46 10.58 -12.40
N ARG A 202 15.68 10.06 -13.61
CA ARG A 202 16.94 10.27 -14.34
C ARG A 202 17.28 11.75 -14.47
N ALA A 203 16.33 12.55 -14.94
CA ALA A 203 16.52 13.98 -15.17
C ALA A 203 16.56 14.79 -13.87
N ALA A 204 15.64 14.53 -12.94
CA ALA A 204 15.51 15.29 -11.69
C ALA A 204 16.64 15.03 -10.71
N THR A 205 17.31 13.86 -10.78
CA THR A 205 18.40 13.48 -9.89
C THR A 205 19.77 13.40 -10.58
N ASP A 206 19.87 13.90 -11.82
CA ASP A 206 21.13 13.89 -12.57
C ASP A 206 22.19 14.75 -11.85
N PRO A 207 23.29 14.17 -11.34
CA PRO A 207 24.30 14.94 -10.60
C PRO A 207 25.05 15.96 -11.46
N ASP A 208 25.09 15.79 -12.79
CA ASP A 208 25.80 16.68 -13.71
C ASP A 208 24.93 17.87 -14.17
N ALA A 209 23.61 17.78 -13.99
CA ALA A 209 22.68 18.87 -14.32
C ALA A 209 22.68 19.95 -13.23
N ASP A 210 22.50 21.21 -13.67
CA ASP A 210 22.42 22.35 -12.76
C ASP A 210 21.22 22.25 -11.80
N SER A 211 21.41 22.73 -10.57
CA SER A 211 20.39 22.66 -9.52
C SER A 211 19.12 23.43 -9.88
N ALA A 212 19.25 24.60 -10.52
CA ALA A 212 18.10 25.39 -10.93
C ALA A 212 17.33 24.72 -12.07
N GLN A 213 18.03 24.05 -12.99
CA GLN A 213 17.41 23.25 -14.05
C GLN A 213 16.59 22.08 -13.46
N ARG A 214 17.16 21.32 -12.52
CA ARG A 214 16.45 20.22 -11.84
C ARG A 214 15.28 20.72 -11.02
N SER A 215 15.45 21.81 -10.27
CA SER A 215 14.38 22.42 -9.48
C SER A 215 13.22 22.87 -10.38
N SER A 216 13.52 23.53 -11.51
CA SER A 216 12.53 23.95 -12.49
C SER A 216 11.75 22.78 -13.11
N LEU A 217 12.44 21.66 -13.39
CA LEU A 217 11.78 20.41 -13.82
C LEU A 217 10.83 19.89 -12.74
N VAL A 218 11.26 19.83 -11.48
CA VAL A 218 10.42 19.36 -10.36
C VAL A 218 9.19 20.23 -10.21
N THR A 219 9.34 21.55 -10.17
CA THR A 219 8.22 22.51 -10.11
C THR A 219 7.22 22.24 -11.22
N ARG A 220 7.70 22.19 -12.48
CA ARG A 220 6.85 21.98 -13.65
C ARG A 220 6.06 20.67 -13.60
N GLU A 221 6.67 19.57 -13.16
CA GLU A 221 5.97 18.28 -13.08
C GLU A 221 4.99 18.20 -11.90
N VAL A 222 5.30 18.83 -10.77
CA VAL A 222 4.40 18.87 -9.60
C VAL A 222 3.18 19.75 -9.86
N GLU A 223 3.36 20.90 -10.52
CA GLU A 223 2.26 21.82 -10.85
C GLU A 223 1.23 21.22 -11.81
N LYS A 224 1.62 20.25 -12.64
CA LYS A 224 0.66 19.48 -13.48
C LYS A 224 -0.27 18.59 -12.65
N ILE A 225 0.10 18.29 -11.41
CA ILE A 225 -0.62 17.35 -10.53
C ILE A 225 -1.51 18.10 -9.55
N ILE A 226 -0.99 19.17 -8.92
CA ILE A 226 -1.73 19.96 -7.94
C ILE A 226 -2.74 20.86 -8.68
N PRO A 227 -4.02 20.89 -8.28
CA PRO A 227 -5.01 21.74 -8.93
C PRO A 227 -4.61 23.22 -8.89
N ALA A 228 -4.60 23.89 -10.05
CA ALA A 228 -4.37 25.33 -10.16
C ALA A 228 -5.65 26.10 -9.75
N ARG A 229 -5.90 26.22 -8.44
CA ARG A 229 -7.06 26.92 -7.88
C ARG A 229 -6.64 27.92 -6.80
N HIS A 230 -7.46 28.94 -6.57
CA HIS A 230 -7.25 29.88 -5.47
C HIS A 230 -7.15 29.14 -4.13
N GLY A 231 -6.04 29.38 -3.41
CA GLY A 231 -5.72 28.72 -2.14
C GLY A 231 -4.90 27.43 -2.26
N ALA A 232 -4.50 27.02 -3.47
CA ALA A 232 -3.56 25.93 -3.65
C ALA A 232 -2.11 26.41 -3.46
N ASP A 233 -1.35 25.72 -2.61
CA ASP A 233 0.05 26.02 -2.28
C ASP A 233 0.99 25.03 -2.98
N SER A 234 0.98 25.00 -4.32
CA SER A 234 1.80 24.06 -5.13
C SER A 234 3.29 24.11 -4.80
N TRP A 235 3.80 25.26 -4.37
CA TRP A 235 5.18 25.45 -3.94
C TRP A 235 5.54 24.57 -2.72
N ARG A 236 4.59 24.29 -1.82
CA ARG A 236 4.82 23.41 -0.66
C ARG A 236 4.98 21.95 -1.08
N ALA A 237 4.18 21.49 -2.05
CA ALA A 237 4.34 20.17 -2.64
C ALA A 237 5.67 20.06 -3.39
N THR A 238 6.00 21.10 -4.17
CA THR A 238 7.28 21.21 -4.88
C THR A 238 8.45 21.11 -3.91
N ARG A 239 8.42 21.84 -2.79
CA ARG A 239 9.45 21.78 -1.76
C ARG A 239 9.63 20.37 -1.18
N ARG A 240 8.54 19.65 -0.90
CA ARG A 240 8.59 18.27 -0.39
C ARG A 240 9.22 17.30 -1.38
N VAL A 241 8.80 17.36 -2.64
CA VAL A 241 9.40 16.55 -3.72
C VAL A 241 10.87 16.94 -3.91
N TRP A 242 11.20 18.23 -3.91
CA TRP A 242 12.56 18.73 -4.06
C TRP A 242 13.50 18.26 -2.96
N THR A 243 13.04 18.20 -1.70
CA THR A 243 13.83 17.63 -0.60
C THR A 243 14.22 16.18 -0.89
N ALA A 244 13.27 15.35 -1.32
CA ALA A 244 13.57 13.97 -1.70
C ALA A 244 14.55 13.91 -2.88
N ILE A 245 14.32 14.70 -3.93
CA ILE A 245 15.21 14.76 -5.11
C ILE A 245 16.64 15.19 -4.74
N THR A 246 16.81 16.14 -3.84
CA THR A 246 18.12 16.58 -3.35
C THR A 246 18.87 15.43 -2.67
N HIS A 247 18.19 14.68 -1.79
CA HIS A 247 18.79 13.50 -1.15
C HIS A 247 19.13 12.40 -2.15
N LEU A 248 18.24 12.13 -3.10
CA LEU A 248 18.46 11.13 -4.14
C LEU A 248 19.62 11.49 -5.08
N THR A 249 19.76 12.78 -5.42
CA THR A 249 20.89 13.29 -6.22
C THR A 249 22.23 13.06 -5.52
N ALA A 250 22.30 13.38 -4.22
CA ALA A 250 23.50 13.13 -3.42
C ALA A 250 23.87 11.64 -3.44
N ARG A 251 22.88 10.75 -3.26
CA ARG A 251 23.12 9.30 -3.33
C ARG A 251 23.60 8.82 -4.70
N ARG A 252 23.09 9.39 -5.80
CA ARG A 252 23.59 9.08 -7.14
C ARG A 252 25.03 9.53 -7.35
N ARG A 253 25.37 10.72 -6.87
CA ARG A 253 26.74 11.24 -6.91
C ARG A 253 27.70 10.33 -6.13
N ASP A 254 27.34 9.97 -4.90
CA ASP A 254 28.16 9.08 -4.06
C ASP A 254 28.35 7.71 -4.72
N ALA A 255 27.27 7.12 -5.24
CA ALA A 255 27.34 5.83 -5.93
C ALA A 255 28.33 5.83 -7.10
N ARG A 256 28.33 6.92 -7.90
CA ARG A 256 29.28 7.12 -9.00
C ARG A 256 30.72 7.31 -8.50
N ILE A 257 30.94 8.08 -7.44
CA ILE A 257 32.28 8.34 -6.90
C ILE A 257 32.90 7.06 -6.34
N TYR A 258 32.12 6.28 -5.60
CA TYR A 258 32.61 5.08 -4.91
C TYR A 258 32.51 3.80 -5.73
N GLY A 259 31.91 3.84 -6.94
CA GLY A 259 31.73 2.67 -7.79
C GLY A 259 30.78 1.62 -7.19
N VAL A 260 29.83 2.04 -6.35
CA VAL A 260 28.88 1.13 -5.68
C VAL A 260 27.51 1.15 -6.37
N PRO A 261 26.67 0.10 -6.22
CA PRO A 261 25.33 0.08 -6.78
C PRO A 261 24.50 1.28 -6.33
N MET A 262 23.80 1.90 -7.29
CA MET A 262 22.89 3.02 -7.05
C MET A 262 21.64 2.54 -6.30
N ARG A 263 21.69 2.61 -4.97
CA ARG A 263 20.60 2.20 -4.06
C ARG A 263 20.36 3.26 -3.00
N ASP A 264 19.10 3.47 -2.66
CA ASP A 264 18.68 4.30 -1.54
C ASP A 264 17.83 3.45 -0.57
N THR A 265 18.38 3.14 0.60
CA THR A 265 17.70 2.33 1.61
C THR A 265 16.52 3.05 2.25
N TYR A 266 16.56 4.38 2.28
CA TYR A 266 15.51 5.20 2.85
C TYR A 266 14.27 5.23 1.94
N TYR A 267 14.36 5.86 0.75
CA TYR A 267 13.20 6.01 -0.14
C TYR A 267 12.86 4.74 -0.94
N ASN A 268 13.85 3.90 -1.26
CA ASN A 268 13.73 2.74 -2.14
C ASN A 268 13.21 3.12 -3.55
N ILE A 269 13.65 4.28 -4.07
CA ILE A 269 13.15 4.91 -5.31
C ILE A 269 14.16 4.87 -6.46
N LEU A 270 15.47 5.00 -6.21
CA LEU A 270 16.50 4.99 -7.26
C LEU A 270 16.53 3.69 -8.05
N ARG A 271 16.09 2.59 -7.43
CA ARG A 271 15.88 1.30 -8.11
C ARG A 271 15.05 1.42 -9.39
N PHE A 272 14.18 2.43 -9.48
CA PHE A 272 13.30 2.63 -10.62
C PHE A 272 13.98 3.23 -11.85
N ILE A 273 15.20 3.77 -11.72
CA ILE A 273 15.97 4.26 -12.86
C ILE A 273 16.37 3.10 -13.78
N ASP A 274 16.86 2.00 -13.19
CA ASP A 274 17.38 0.84 -13.92
C ASP A 274 16.39 -0.33 -14.00
N ALA A 275 15.28 -0.27 -13.25
CA ALA A 275 14.30 -1.34 -13.26
C ALA A 275 13.71 -1.55 -14.67
N PRO A 276 13.81 -2.76 -15.25
CA PRO A 276 13.14 -3.07 -16.50
C PRO A 276 11.63 -2.84 -16.33
N GLN A 277 10.98 -2.27 -17.35
CA GLN A 277 9.52 -2.26 -17.38
C GLN A 277 9.09 -3.74 -17.45
N LYS A 278 8.55 -4.29 -16.36
CA LYS A 278 7.98 -5.65 -16.38
C LYS A 278 6.99 -5.70 -17.53
N ALA A 279 7.28 -6.55 -18.53
CA ALA A 279 6.41 -6.76 -19.68
C ALA A 279 5.03 -7.22 -19.18
N GLN A 280 4.00 -6.66 -19.80
CA GLN A 280 2.60 -6.87 -19.44
C GLN A 280 2.24 -8.34 -19.69
N LEU A 281 1.75 -9.04 -18.66
CA LEU A 281 0.92 -10.23 -18.79
C LEU A 281 -0.48 -9.90 -18.27
#